data_AF-A0A1I3F4R4-F1
#
_entry.id   AF-A0A1I3F4R4-F1
#
_cell.length_a   1.000
_cell.length_b   1.000
_cell.length_c   1.000
_cell.angle_alpha   90.00
_cell.angle_beta   90.00
_cell.angle_gamma   90.00
#
_symmetry.space_group_name_H-M   'P 1'
#
loop_
_entity.id
_entity.type
_entity.pdbx_description
1 polymer ?
#
loop_
_entity_poly.entity_id
_entity_poly.type
_entity_poly.pdbx_seq_one_letter_code
_entity_poly.pdbx_strand_id
1 'polypeptide(L)' 'MADYEPGKMNITEQEKTFGLFLKTINIVAVLVAIILIFMALVNS' A
#
# COMPACT_ATOMS: atom_id res chain seq x y z
N MET A 1 23.18 27.91 5.79
CA MET A 1 21.96 27.10 5.65
C MET A 1 22.19 26.27 4.40
N ALA A 2 22.10 24.93 4.46
CA ALA A 2 22.33 24.12 3.27
C ALA A 2 21.35 24.59 2.18
N ASP A 3 21.86 24.99 1.02
CA ASP A 3 21.04 25.41 -0.13
C ASP A 3 20.10 24.26 -0.50
N TYR A 4 18.85 24.36 -0.06
CA TYR A 4 17.80 23.42 -0.40
C TYR A 4 17.13 23.92 -1.68
N GLU A 5 17.35 23.22 -2.78
CA GLU A 5 16.62 23.44 -4.03
C GLU A 5 15.32 22.61 -4.01
N PRO A 6 14.14 23.25 -4.01
CA PRO A 6 12.87 22.54 -4.05
C PRO A 6 12.79 21.58 -5.25
N GLY A 7 12.28 20.37 -5.01
CA GLY A 7 12.11 19.36 -6.06
C GLY A 7 13.36 18.56 -6.43
N LYS A 8 14.54 18.92 -5.92
CA LYS A 8 15.77 18.10 -6.07
C LYS A 8 16.08 17.23 -4.86
N MET A 9 15.16 17.14 -3.90
CA MET A 9 15.27 16.21 -2.78
C MET A 9 15.31 14.77 -3.32
N ASN A 10 16.24 13.96 -2.82
CA ASN A 10 16.23 12.53 -3.09
C ASN A 10 14.96 11.90 -2.47
N ILE A 11 14.16 11.23 -3.31
CA ILE A 11 12.88 10.62 -2.92
C ILE A 11 12.86 9.08 -2.95
N THR A 12 14.03 8.42 -3.03
CA THR A 12 14.12 6.95 -3.15
C THR A 12 13.37 6.20 -2.04
N GLU A 13 13.39 6.71 -0.80
CA GLU A 13 12.68 6.09 0.33
C GLU A 13 11.15 6.23 0.21
N GLN A 14 10.67 7.37 -0.30
CA GLN A 14 9.25 7.62 -0.55
C GLN A 14 8.73 6.73 -1.68
N GLU A 15 9.49 6.59 -2.76
CA GLU A 15 9.14 5.68 -3.87
C GLU A 15 9.06 4.23 -3.41
N LYS A 16 10.03 3.78 -2.60
CA LYS A 16 10.03 2.44 -2.01
C LYS A 16 8.83 2.23 -1.09
N THR A 17 8.51 3.22 -0.26
CA THR A 17 7.35 3.18 0.65
C THR A 17 6.04 3.10 -0.12
N PHE A 18 5.90 3.87 -1.19
CA PHE A 18 4.73 3.84 -2.06
C PHE A 18 4.60 2.49 -2.77
N GLY A 19 5.70 1.92 -3.27
CA GLY A 19 5.71 0.58 -3.84
C GLY A 19 5.29 -0.50 -2.83
N LEU A 20 5.73 -0.38 -1.56
CA LEU A 20 5.29 -1.27 -0.49
C LEU A 20 3.79 -1.10 -0.20
N PHE A 21 3.31 0.15 -0.12
CA PHE A 21 1.91 0.48 0.09
C PHE A 21 1.01 -0.17 -0.98
N LEU A 22 1.37 -0.06 -2.25
CA LEU A 22 0.62 -0.67 -3.36
C LEU A 22 0.58 -2.21 -3.27
N LYS A 23 1.67 -2.85 -2.86
CA LYS A 23 1.69 -4.31 -2.64
C LYS A 23 0.79 -4.70 -1.47
N THR A 24 0.89 -3.98 -0.36
CA THR A 24 0.10 -4.23 0.85
C THR A 24 -1.39 -4.06 0.59
N ILE A 25 -1.81 -2.98 -0.09
CA ILE A 25 -3.24 -2.72 -0.33
C ILE A 25 -3.87 -3.81 -1.22
N ASN A 26 -3.13 -4.32 -2.21
CA ASN A 26 -3.60 -5.43 -3.04
C ASN A 26 -3.81 -6.71 -2.23
N ILE A 27 -2.87 -7.05 -1.35
CA ILE A 27 -2.99 -8.23 -0.48
C ILE A 27 -4.19 -8.09 0.46
N VAL A 28 -4.35 -6.92 1.08
CA VAL A 28 -5.47 -6.65 1.98
C VAL A 28 -6.81 -6.74 1.25
N ALA A 29 -6.91 -6.17 0.04
CA ALA A 29 -8.13 -6.22 -0.76
C ALA A 29 -8.54 -7.67 -1.09
N VAL A 30 -7.59 -8.50 -1.52
CA VAL A 30 -7.83 -9.93 -1.79
C VAL A 30 -8.25 -10.67 -0.53
N LEU A 31 -7.58 -10.41 0.60
CA LEU A 31 -7.89 -11.04 1.88
C LEU A 31 -9.31 -10.70 2.34
N VAL A 32 -9.71 -9.42 2.24
CA VAL A 32 -11.08 -8.97 2.56
C VAL A 32 -12.10 -9.67 1.67
N ALA A 33 -11.85 -9.76 0.36
CA ALA A 33 -12.75 -10.47 -0.56
C ALA A 33 -12.91 -11.95 -0.18
N ILE A 34 -11.82 -12.63 0.17
CA ILE A 34 -11.84 -14.03 0.62
C ILE A 34 -12.65 -14.16 1.92
N ILE A 35 -12.45 -13.27 2.90
CA ILE A 35 -13.21 -13.28 4.15
C ILE A 35 -14.70 -13.10 3.88
N LEU A 36 -15.08 -12.15 3.01
CA LEU A 36 -16.48 -11.92 2.68
C LEU A 36 -17.14 -13.13 2.02
N ILE A 37 -16.43 -13.79 1.08
CA ILE A 37 -16.90 -15.02 0.45
C ILE A 37 -17.04 -16.14 1.48
N PHE A 38 -16.04 -16.34 2.35
CA PHE A 38 -16.10 -17.34 3.40
C PHE A 38 -17.27 -17.11 4.35
N MET A 39 -17.47 -15.86 4.79
CA MET A 39 -18.57 -15.48 5.67
C MET A 39 -19.92 -15.74 5.00
N ALA A 40 -20.05 -15.47 3.69
CA ALA A 40 -21.24 -15.77 2.93
C ALA A 40 -21.52 -17.29 2.82
N LEU A 41 -20.48 -18.12 2.71
CA LEU A 41 -20.64 -19.58 2.61
C LEU A 41 -20.91 -20.26 3.96
N VAL A 42 -20.38 -19.72 5.06
CA VAL A 42 -20.51 -20.31 6.40
C VAL A 42 -21.75 -19.81 7.14
N ASN A 43 -22.14 -18.55 6.92
CA ASN A 43 -23.29 -17.93 7.55
C ASN A 43 -24.50 -17.82 6.60
N SER A 44 -24.53 -18.64 5.53
CA SER A 44 -25.73 -18.89 4.72
C SER A 44 -26.70 -19.82 5.41
#